data_AF-A0A9P5PI86-F1
#
_entry.id   AF-A0A9P5PI86-F1
#
_cell.length_a   1.000
_cell.length_b   1.000
_cell.length_c   1.000
_cell.angle_alpha   90.00
_cell.angle_beta   90.00
_cell.angle_gamma   90.00
#
_symmetry.space_group_name_H-M   'P 1'
#
loop_
_entity.id
_entity.type
_entity.pdbx_description
1 polymer ?
#
loop_
_entity_poly.entity_id
_entity_poly.type
_entity_poly.pdbx_seq_one_letter_code
_entity_poly.pdbx_strand_id
1 'polypeptide(L)'
;MLARKLIFQTSKIRASTLGLATIFSNNRYTSTLTKLETASSEKPVLDPYLKVPKVYRRTFARSHDISTLDPARLVPSDFIDFKQQLHFAVRYCNMSVMYATYKRIVIKAKKNVYPLTFPAGSHGYMYLHRPPADVHPCAATLRFRICDKLLPPQKGFSSGKDLLLPKGAPWEMDLLHLLTSTFVTNFREALLLDNLVSEEVLSQLDLVAARQRGSRVLYHLLFSFQQPFSVSMAQRSTTLSVVDLETSTISQAQVVTTIAKRKDKTLSCTMCLEYNPSARRRMVIRVLQIPKEFRGETFVNEGDILPLTIAGKTGSSSMADILLRQSPSVPSHADQSLRSLD
;
A
#
# COMPACT_ATOMS: atom_id res chain seq x y z
N MET A 1 -22.70 11.57 -61.10
CA MET A 1 -23.68 12.52 -60.56
C MET A 1 -24.04 12.05 -59.17
N LEU A 2 -23.54 12.72 -58.11
CA LEU A 2 -24.22 13.83 -57.41
C LEU A 2 -25.60 13.37 -56.90
N ALA A 3 -26.00 13.46 -55.64
CA ALA A 3 -25.40 14.03 -54.45
C ALA A 3 -26.21 13.51 -53.26
N ARG A 4 -25.56 13.20 -52.13
CA ARG A 4 -26.23 13.18 -50.82
C ARG A 4 -26.01 14.53 -50.17
N LYS A 5 -27.08 15.27 -49.91
CA LYS A 5 -27.05 16.55 -49.22
C LYS A 5 -28.20 16.63 -48.21
N LEU A 6 -27.79 16.89 -46.96
CA LEU A 6 -28.39 17.81 -45.97
C LEU A 6 -29.58 17.28 -45.15
N ILE A 7 -29.82 17.65 -43.88
CA ILE A 7 -29.21 18.58 -42.90
C ILE A 7 -29.90 18.31 -41.53
N PHE A 8 -29.18 18.52 -40.41
CA PHE A 8 -29.53 19.05 -39.05
C PHE A 8 -30.89 18.67 -38.38
N GLN A 9 -31.16 18.71 -37.07
CA GLN A 9 -30.57 19.38 -35.90
C GLN A 9 -31.17 18.76 -34.60
N THR A 10 -30.35 18.79 -33.55
CA THR A 10 -30.59 18.92 -32.10
C THR A 10 -31.98 18.77 -31.43
N SER A 11 -31.91 18.18 -30.22
CA SER A 11 -32.49 18.59 -28.90
C SER A 11 -33.39 17.52 -28.26
N LYS A 12 -32.92 16.83 -27.20
CA LYS A 12 -32.99 17.10 -25.74
C LYS A 12 -34.33 16.68 -25.08
N ILE A 13 -34.18 15.80 -24.06
CA ILE A 13 -35.05 15.60 -22.85
C ILE A 13 -36.31 14.72 -23.11
N ARG A 14 -36.73 13.71 -22.33
CA ARG A 14 -36.75 13.47 -20.87
C ARG A 14 -36.89 11.96 -20.54
N ALA A 15 -36.62 11.67 -19.26
CA ALA A 15 -36.70 10.45 -18.47
C ALA A 15 -37.84 9.43 -18.74
N SER A 16 -37.55 8.16 -18.44
CA SER A 16 -38.51 7.30 -17.74
C SER A 16 -37.80 6.20 -16.92
N THR A 17 -38.41 5.95 -15.77
CA THR A 17 -38.02 5.09 -14.65
C THR A 17 -38.59 3.68 -14.83
N LEU A 18 -37.83 2.63 -14.46
CA LEU A 18 -38.26 1.29 -13.98
C LEU A 18 -36.97 0.43 -14.00
N GLY A 19 -36.37 -0.02 -12.90
CA GLY A 19 -36.95 -0.65 -11.73
C GLY A 19 -36.95 -2.16 -11.96
N LEU A 20 -36.00 -2.90 -11.36
CA LEU A 20 -36.23 -4.24 -10.81
C LEU A 20 -35.06 -4.70 -9.93
N ALA A 21 -35.44 -5.21 -8.76
CA ALA A 21 -34.62 -5.65 -7.65
C ALA A 21 -34.37 -7.17 -7.71
N THR A 22 -33.29 -7.64 -7.08
CA THR A 22 -33.19 -8.99 -6.47
C THR A 22 -32.07 -8.94 -5.41
N ILE A 23 -32.41 -8.78 -4.11
CA ILE A 23 -32.51 -9.81 -3.04
C ILE A 23 -31.17 -10.51 -2.72
N PHE A 24 -30.67 -10.33 -1.49
CA PHE A 24 -30.51 -11.41 -0.53
C PHE A 24 -30.59 -10.90 0.92
N SER A 25 -31.29 -11.70 1.72
CA SER A 25 -31.74 -11.49 3.09
C SER A 25 -30.74 -11.98 4.13
N ASN A 26 -31.16 -11.80 5.40
CA ASN A 26 -30.69 -12.38 6.67
C ASN A 26 -29.88 -11.37 7.51
N ASN A 27 -30.17 -11.12 8.79
CA ASN A 27 -31.10 -11.79 9.69
C ASN A 27 -31.51 -10.82 10.82
N ARG A 28 -32.69 -11.09 11.38
CA ARG A 28 -33.30 -10.40 12.52
C ARG A 28 -32.47 -10.61 13.79
N TYR A 29 -32.33 -9.58 14.62
CA TYR A 29 -32.46 -9.72 16.07
C TYR A 29 -33.04 -8.42 16.62
N THR A 30 -34.23 -8.55 17.19
CA THR A 30 -34.93 -7.56 18.01
C THR A 30 -34.34 -7.58 19.42
N SER A 31 -33.97 -6.43 19.95
CA SER A 31 -34.15 -6.20 21.39
C SER A 31 -34.58 -4.76 21.62
N THR A 32 -35.79 -4.66 22.16
CA THR A 32 -36.47 -3.49 22.70
C THR A 32 -35.75 -2.97 23.94
N LEU A 33 -35.55 -1.66 24.04
CA LEU A 33 -35.51 -0.93 25.32
C LEU A 33 -36.19 0.44 25.15
N THR A 34 -37.26 0.59 25.94
CA THR A 34 -38.07 1.75 26.37
C THR A 34 -37.32 3.10 26.44
N LYS A 35 -37.81 4.22 25.88
CA LYS A 35 -38.99 5.08 26.17
C LYS A 35 -38.65 6.23 27.14
N LEU A 36 -39.14 7.45 26.80
CA LEU A 36 -39.13 8.75 27.51
C LEU A 36 -37.84 9.56 27.29
N GLU A 37 -37.82 10.86 26.99
CA GLU A 37 -38.85 11.90 26.92
C GLU A 37 -38.29 13.12 26.15
N THR A 38 -39.22 13.95 25.68
CA THR A 38 -39.11 15.23 24.96
C THR A 38 -38.28 16.32 25.64
N ALA A 39 -37.46 17.04 24.87
CA ALA A 39 -37.41 18.51 24.85
C ALA A 39 -36.55 19.06 23.69
N SER A 40 -37.05 20.14 23.09
CA SER A 40 -36.64 20.82 21.87
C SER A 40 -35.31 21.59 21.99
N SER A 41 -34.45 21.51 20.98
CA SER A 41 -33.58 22.62 20.54
C SER A 41 -32.97 22.30 19.16
N GLU A 42 -33.19 23.19 18.20
CA GLU A 42 -32.89 23.06 16.78
C GLU A 42 -31.41 22.75 16.49
N LYS A 43 -31.17 21.79 15.59
CA LYS A 43 -29.85 21.52 14.98
C LYS A 43 -29.94 21.70 13.46
N PRO A 44 -28.87 22.17 12.80
CA PRO A 44 -28.88 22.48 11.38
C PRO A 44 -29.17 21.23 10.55
N VAL A 45 -30.06 21.37 9.57
CA VAL A 45 -30.50 20.31 8.66
C VAL A 45 -29.33 19.90 7.76
N LEU A 46 -28.67 18.81 8.10
CA LEU A 46 -27.77 18.07 7.22
C LEU A 46 -28.60 17.17 6.30
N ASP A 47 -28.27 17.19 5.00
CA ASP A 47 -28.88 16.40 3.93
C ASP A 47 -29.03 14.90 4.31
N PRO A 48 -30.27 14.35 4.37
CA PRO A 48 -30.53 12.97 4.81
C PRO A 48 -30.01 11.88 3.86
N TYR A 49 -29.46 12.24 2.69
CA TYR A 49 -28.89 11.29 1.73
C TYR A 49 -27.36 11.20 1.75
N LEU A 50 -26.69 12.09 2.49
CA LEU A 50 -25.28 11.91 2.84
C LEU A 50 -25.18 10.88 3.96
N LYS A 51 -25.19 9.59 3.60
CA LYS A 51 -24.76 8.51 4.48
C LYS A 51 -23.29 8.77 4.84
N VAL A 52 -23.06 9.47 5.96
CA VAL A 52 -21.77 9.46 6.64
C VAL A 52 -21.37 7.98 6.74
N PRO A 53 -20.21 7.58 6.22
CA PRO A 53 -19.76 6.20 6.31
C PRO A 53 -19.89 5.79 7.77
N LYS A 54 -20.60 4.68 8.05
CA LYS A 54 -20.61 4.08 9.38
C LYS A 54 -19.18 3.65 9.67
N VAL A 55 -18.37 4.57 10.20
CA VAL A 55 -17.09 4.28 10.81
C VAL A 55 -17.42 3.22 11.84
N TYR A 56 -16.88 2.02 11.66
CA TYR A 56 -16.93 0.98 12.67
C TYR A 56 -16.27 1.58 13.91
N ARG A 57 -17.07 2.13 14.84
CA ARG A 57 -16.67 2.49 16.19
C ARG A 57 -16.38 1.19 16.93
N ARG A 58 -15.28 0.52 16.58
CA ARG A 58 -14.55 -0.19 17.62
C ARG A 58 -14.02 0.91 18.51
N THR A 59 -14.56 0.99 19.72
CA THR A 59 -14.12 1.88 20.79
C THR A 59 -12.70 1.50 21.17
N PHE A 60 -11.71 1.92 20.37
CA PHE A 60 -10.30 1.80 20.71
C PHE A 60 -9.97 2.93 21.68
N ALA A 61 -10.28 2.69 22.96
CA ALA A 61 -10.30 3.68 24.03
C ALA A 61 -8.95 4.37 24.33
N ARG A 62 -7.86 4.04 23.62
CA ARG A 62 -6.53 4.64 23.80
C ARG A 62 -5.81 4.70 22.45
N SER A 63 -5.93 5.84 21.76
CA SER A 63 -4.97 6.20 20.71
C SER A 63 -3.73 6.78 21.38
N HIS A 64 -2.53 6.39 20.93
CA HIS A 64 -1.31 7.10 21.31
C HIS A 64 -1.13 8.29 20.39
N ASP A 65 -0.86 9.46 20.95
CA ASP A 65 -0.69 10.69 20.18
C ASP A 65 0.79 10.86 19.81
N ILE A 66 1.08 10.99 18.52
CA ILE A 66 2.41 11.31 17.98
C ILE A 66 2.36 12.64 17.23
N SER A 67 3.45 13.39 17.35
CA SER A 67 3.59 14.74 16.83
C SER A 67 4.19 14.80 15.42
N THR A 68 4.98 13.79 15.03
CA THR A 68 5.62 13.74 13.72
C THR A 68 5.86 12.30 13.27
N LEU A 69 6.03 12.11 11.96
CA LEU A 69 6.56 10.87 11.37
C LEU A 69 7.99 11.07 10.79
N ASP A 70 8.60 12.24 11.04
CA ASP A 70 9.96 12.57 10.65
C ASP A 70 10.97 12.07 11.69
N PRO A 71 11.87 11.12 11.34
CA PRO A 71 12.92 10.66 12.25
C PRO A 71 13.77 11.77 12.88
N ALA A 72 13.98 12.88 12.17
CA ALA A 72 14.81 13.98 12.66
C ALA A 72 14.12 14.82 13.75
N ARG A 73 12.78 14.80 13.80
CA ARG A 73 11.97 15.63 14.70
C ARG A 73 11.29 14.85 15.82
N LEU A 74 11.61 13.56 15.96
CA LEU A 74 11.06 12.71 17.01
C LEU A 74 11.31 13.30 18.40
N VAL A 75 10.28 13.29 19.24
CA VAL A 75 10.33 13.66 20.65
C VAL A 75 10.00 12.46 21.55
N PRO A 76 10.37 12.49 22.85
CA PRO A 76 10.11 11.37 23.76
C PRO A 76 8.63 10.95 23.86
N SER A 77 7.69 11.89 23.67
CA SER A 77 6.25 11.60 23.68
C SER A 77 5.78 10.78 22.47
N ASP A 78 6.54 10.77 21.37
CA ASP A 78 6.21 9.97 20.18
C ASP A 78 6.53 8.48 20.37
N PHE A 79 7.15 8.10 21.50
CA PHE A 79 7.53 6.73 21.80
C PHE A 79 6.29 5.88 22.11
N ILE A 80 6.07 4.84 21.31
CA ILE A 80 4.93 3.92 21.43
C ILE A 80 5.41 2.59 21.99
N ASP A 81 4.64 2.01 22.91
CA ASP A 81 4.81 0.64 23.37
C ASP A 81 3.56 -0.18 23.03
N PHE A 82 3.71 -1.14 22.11
CA PHE A 82 2.58 -1.95 21.64
C PHE A 82 2.15 -3.06 22.60
N LYS A 83 2.83 -3.32 23.73
CA LYS A 83 2.43 -4.28 24.79
C LYS A 83 1.71 -5.57 24.31
N GLN A 84 2.22 -6.22 23.25
CA GLN A 84 1.61 -7.42 22.64
C GLN A 84 0.14 -7.26 22.21
N GLN A 85 -0.28 -6.05 21.83
CA GLN A 85 -1.63 -5.78 21.37
C GLN A 85 -1.89 -6.40 19.98
N LEU A 86 -3.16 -6.69 19.67
CA LEU A 86 -3.60 -7.16 18.35
C LEU A 86 -3.76 -6.01 17.34
N HIS A 87 -4.15 -4.85 17.85
CA HIS A 87 -4.48 -3.65 17.11
C HIS A 87 -3.93 -2.47 17.88
N PHE A 88 -3.48 -1.44 17.17
CA PHE A 88 -3.22 -0.14 17.78
C PHE A 88 -3.87 0.96 16.96
N ALA A 89 -4.21 2.04 17.65
CA ALA A 89 -4.64 3.29 17.06
C ALA A 89 -3.60 4.36 17.41
N VAL A 90 -3.16 5.11 16.42
CA VAL A 90 -2.24 6.24 16.61
C VAL A 90 -2.91 7.49 16.09
N ARG A 91 -2.91 8.54 16.90
CA ARG A 91 -3.31 9.87 16.47
C ARG A 91 -2.06 10.61 16.04
N TYR A 92 -2.04 11.09 14.80
CA TYR A 92 -0.91 11.78 14.22
C TYR A 92 -1.26 13.25 13.98
N CYS A 93 -0.41 14.15 14.49
CA CYS A 93 -0.60 15.61 14.44
C CYS A 93 -1.96 16.09 14.97
N ASN A 94 -2.56 15.36 15.92
CA ASN A 94 -3.94 15.60 16.41
C ASN A 94 -5.03 15.63 15.32
N MET A 95 -4.72 15.21 14.10
CA MET A 95 -5.60 15.34 12.94
C MET A 95 -5.98 14.00 12.35
N SER A 96 -5.00 13.11 12.24
CA SER A 96 -5.18 11.82 11.62
C SER A 96 -5.28 10.73 12.67
N VAL A 97 -6.14 9.74 12.43
CA VAL A 97 -6.17 8.50 13.22
C VAL A 97 -5.87 7.36 12.28
N MET A 98 -4.83 6.59 12.60
CA MET A 98 -4.41 5.42 11.85
C MET A 98 -4.64 4.16 12.69
N TYR A 99 -5.20 3.13 12.06
CA TYR A 99 -5.29 1.80 12.66
C TYR A 99 -4.32 0.85 11.98
N ALA A 100 -3.49 0.18 12.79
CA ALA A 100 -2.55 -0.80 12.28
C ALA A 100 -2.64 -2.15 13.00
N THR A 101 -2.21 -3.18 12.28
CA THR A 101 -2.08 -4.55 12.76
C THR A 101 -0.73 -5.09 12.37
N TYR A 102 -0.11 -5.92 13.21
CA TYR A 102 1.19 -6.49 12.90
C TYR A 102 1.14 -7.35 11.63
N LYS A 103 0.25 -8.33 11.59
CA LYS A 103 0.01 -9.15 10.39
C LYS A 103 -1.37 -9.76 10.44
N ARG A 104 -1.97 -9.99 9.29
CA ARG A 104 -3.20 -10.79 9.15
C ARG A 104 -2.86 -12.16 8.59
N ILE A 105 -3.26 -13.23 9.28
CA ILE A 105 -3.16 -14.61 8.78
C ILE A 105 -4.54 -15.09 8.38
N VAL A 106 -4.64 -15.64 7.17
CA VAL A 106 -5.83 -16.37 6.73
C VAL A 106 -5.72 -17.81 7.19
N ILE A 107 -6.59 -18.24 8.11
CA ILE A 107 -6.69 -19.66 8.47
C ILE A 107 -7.60 -20.34 7.46
N LYS A 108 -7.00 -21.09 6.52
CA LYS A 108 -7.70 -21.74 5.39
C LYS A 108 -8.91 -22.58 5.82
N ALA A 109 -8.84 -23.22 6.99
CA ALA A 109 -9.91 -24.07 7.50
C ALA A 109 -11.21 -23.30 7.84
N LYS A 110 -11.12 -22.01 8.19
CA LYS A 110 -12.28 -21.22 8.65
C LYS A 110 -12.61 -20.02 7.76
N LYS A 111 -11.86 -19.79 6.68
CA LYS A 111 -11.87 -18.54 5.87
C LYS A 111 -11.77 -17.25 6.71
N ASN A 112 -11.40 -17.37 7.99
CA ASN A 112 -11.29 -16.26 8.92
C ASN A 112 -9.86 -15.70 8.88
N VAL A 113 -9.79 -14.38 8.94
CA VAL A 113 -8.55 -13.62 8.97
C VAL A 113 -8.29 -13.19 10.41
N TYR A 114 -7.22 -13.70 11.01
CA TYR A 114 -6.84 -13.38 12.38
C TYR A 114 -5.66 -12.42 12.39
N PRO A 115 -5.73 -11.30 13.13
CA PRO A 115 -4.57 -10.48 13.40
C PRO A 115 -3.60 -11.24 14.31
N LEU A 116 -2.31 -11.13 14.03
CA LEU A 116 -1.25 -11.50 14.97
C LEU A 116 -1.02 -10.34 15.93
N THR A 117 -0.68 -10.70 17.17
CA THR A 117 -0.18 -9.75 18.16
C THR A 117 1.18 -9.21 17.73
N PHE A 118 1.47 -7.97 18.10
CA PHE A 118 2.84 -7.46 18.02
C PHE A 118 3.77 -8.33 18.89
N PRO A 119 5.00 -8.64 18.43
CA PRO A 119 5.97 -9.37 19.23
C PRO A 119 6.29 -8.66 20.55
N ALA A 120 6.74 -9.42 21.55
CA ALA A 120 7.28 -8.83 22.78
C ALA A 120 8.44 -7.88 22.46
N GLY A 121 8.51 -6.75 23.16
CA GLY A 121 9.53 -5.72 22.91
C GLY A 121 9.26 -4.87 21.66
N SER A 122 8.03 -4.84 21.12
CA SER A 122 7.67 -3.91 20.05
C SER A 122 7.37 -2.51 20.61
N HIS A 123 8.43 -1.77 20.92
CA HIS A 123 8.39 -0.43 21.49
C HIS A 123 9.41 0.47 20.78
N GLY A 124 9.04 1.72 20.50
CA GLY A 124 9.83 2.60 19.63
C GLY A 124 8.97 3.62 18.88
N TYR A 125 9.37 3.97 17.66
CA TYR A 125 8.80 5.10 16.92
C TYR A 125 8.21 4.68 15.58
N MET A 126 7.07 5.28 15.23
CA MET A 126 6.57 5.26 13.85
C MET A 126 7.29 6.32 13.03
N TYR A 127 7.57 6.02 11.77
CA TYR A 127 8.20 6.98 10.88
C TYR A 127 7.84 6.71 9.42
N LEU A 128 7.85 7.76 8.60
CA LEU A 128 7.69 7.63 7.15
C LEU A 128 9.05 7.34 6.52
N HIS A 129 9.22 6.13 5.99
CA HIS A 129 10.40 5.74 5.23
C HIS A 129 10.28 6.27 3.79
N ARG A 130 11.18 7.18 3.43
CA ARG A 130 11.35 7.64 2.05
C ARG A 130 12.16 6.61 1.25
N PRO A 131 11.73 6.29 0.03
CA PRO A 131 12.49 5.37 -0.80
C PRO A 131 13.83 6.02 -1.23
N PRO A 132 14.81 5.21 -1.66
CA PRO A 132 16.04 5.70 -2.30
C PRO A 132 15.75 6.63 -3.50
N ALA A 133 16.73 7.47 -3.86
CA ALA A 133 16.57 8.49 -4.90
C ALA A 133 16.27 7.92 -6.31
N ASP A 134 16.68 6.67 -6.57
CA ASP A 134 16.43 5.94 -7.81
C ASP A 134 15.05 5.26 -7.87
N VAL A 135 14.22 5.43 -6.83
CA VAL A 135 12.87 4.89 -6.72
C VAL A 135 11.87 6.05 -6.57
N HIS A 136 10.72 5.94 -7.22
CA HIS A 136 9.71 7.00 -7.24
C HIS A 136 9.22 7.33 -5.80
N PRO A 137 9.08 8.63 -5.43
CA PRO A 137 8.67 9.04 -4.09
C PRO A 137 7.32 8.48 -3.60
N CYS A 138 6.42 8.13 -4.54
CA CYS A 138 5.15 7.44 -4.24
C CYS A 138 5.33 6.08 -3.54
N ALA A 139 6.51 5.46 -3.64
CA ALA A 139 6.86 4.22 -2.96
C ALA A 139 7.18 4.40 -1.46
N ALA A 140 6.95 5.59 -0.89
CA ALA A 140 7.09 5.82 0.54
C ALA A 140 6.21 4.86 1.35
N THR A 141 6.72 4.43 2.51
CA THR A 141 6.04 3.49 3.40
C THR A 141 6.07 3.98 4.84
N LEU A 142 5.00 3.73 5.57
CA LEU A 142 4.99 3.91 7.02
C LEU A 142 5.59 2.67 7.68
N ARG A 143 6.58 2.86 8.54
CA ARG A 143 7.28 1.79 9.24
C ARG A 143 7.29 2.01 10.75
N PHE A 144 7.70 0.99 11.49
CA PHE A 144 7.91 1.07 12.93
C PHE A 144 9.33 0.64 13.27
N ARG A 145 10.07 1.49 13.99
CA ARG A 145 11.43 1.24 14.42
C ARG A 145 11.47 0.94 15.91
N ILE A 146 11.90 -0.26 16.26
CA ILE A 146 12.13 -0.69 17.65
C ILE A 146 13.36 0.03 18.18
N CYS A 147 13.19 0.73 19.30
CA CYS A 147 14.21 1.59 19.90
C CYS A 147 14.28 1.37 21.41
N ASP A 148 15.46 1.60 22.00
CA ASP A 148 15.61 1.62 23.44
C ASP A 148 15.00 2.91 24.02
N LYS A 149 14.07 2.75 24.97
CA LYS A 149 13.38 3.85 25.65
C LYS A 149 14.32 4.72 26.49
N LEU A 150 15.46 4.17 26.94
CA LEU A 150 16.42 4.88 27.79
C LEU A 150 17.30 5.85 26.99
N LEU A 151 17.34 5.72 25.66
CA LEU A 151 18.13 6.60 24.80
C LEU A 151 17.31 7.82 24.34
N PRO A 152 17.97 8.97 24.12
CA PRO A 152 17.34 10.10 23.44
C PRO A 152 16.79 9.69 22.06
N PRO A 153 15.68 10.27 21.58
CA PRO A 153 14.99 9.81 20.36
C PRO A 153 15.91 9.64 19.15
N GLN A 154 16.78 10.61 18.88
CA GLN A 154 17.69 10.58 17.72
C GLN A 154 18.71 9.43 17.82
N LYS A 155 19.25 9.17 19.01
CA LYS A 155 20.22 8.10 19.26
C LYS A 155 19.54 6.73 19.31
N GLY A 156 18.37 6.65 19.93
CA GLY A 156 17.54 5.45 19.96
C GLY A 156 17.09 5.05 18.56
N PHE A 157 16.69 6.02 17.73
CA PHE A 157 16.29 5.78 16.36
C PHE A 157 17.46 5.31 15.49
N SER A 158 18.62 5.97 15.54
CA SER A 158 19.77 5.59 14.70
C SER A 158 20.31 4.19 15.01
N SER A 159 20.35 3.81 16.30
CA SER A 159 20.78 2.48 16.76
C SER A 159 19.67 1.43 16.74
N GLY A 160 18.41 1.84 16.59
CA GLY A 160 17.26 0.98 16.54
C GLY A 160 17.16 0.15 15.26
N LYS A 161 16.20 -0.76 15.22
CA LYS A 161 15.96 -1.65 14.07
C LYS A 161 14.49 -1.68 13.68
N ASP A 162 14.20 -1.86 12.40
CA ASP A 162 12.82 -1.97 11.94
C ASP A 162 12.15 -3.20 12.58
N LEU A 163 10.90 -3.02 12.99
CA LEU A 163 10.04 -4.15 13.36
C LEU A 163 9.88 -5.02 12.11
N LEU A 164 10.24 -6.28 12.22
CA LEU A 164 10.14 -7.21 11.10
C LEU A 164 8.84 -8.01 11.21
N LEU A 165 8.21 -8.26 10.07
CA LEU A 165 7.20 -9.31 9.91
C LEU A 165 7.82 -10.68 10.20
N PRO A 166 7.03 -11.73 10.47
CA PRO A 166 7.56 -13.06 10.75
C PRO A 166 8.42 -13.66 9.63
N LYS A 167 8.43 -13.04 8.44
CA LYS A 167 9.22 -13.44 7.27
C LYS A 167 10.57 -12.73 7.14
N GLY A 168 10.87 -11.79 8.03
CA GLY A 168 12.11 -11.00 8.02
C GLY A 168 12.01 -9.69 7.23
N ALA A 169 10.96 -9.50 6.43
CA ALA A 169 10.68 -8.20 5.80
C ALA A 169 10.30 -7.15 6.86
N PRO A 170 10.68 -5.87 6.68
CA PRO A 170 10.16 -4.79 7.51
C PRO A 170 8.63 -4.78 7.56
N TRP A 171 8.07 -4.47 8.72
CA TRP A 171 6.66 -4.13 8.86
C TRP A 171 6.46 -2.75 8.24
N GLU A 172 5.66 -2.70 7.19
CA GLU A 172 5.44 -1.49 6.42
C GLU A 172 3.98 -1.39 5.93
N MET A 173 3.53 -0.16 5.72
CA MET A 173 2.27 0.16 5.04
C MET A 173 2.54 1.14 3.91
N ASP A 174 2.21 0.76 2.68
CA ASP A 174 2.38 1.61 1.50
C ASP A 174 1.58 2.91 1.63
N LEU A 175 2.16 4.03 1.19
CA LEU A 175 1.47 5.33 1.21
C LEU A 175 0.13 5.29 0.47
N LEU A 176 0.09 4.63 -0.71
CA LEU A 176 -1.17 4.42 -1.44
C LEU A 176 -2.20 3.61 -0.62
N HIS A 177 -1.74 2.62 0.16
CA HIS A 177 -2.63 1.86 1.04
C HIS A 177 -3.19 2.73 2.16
N LEU A 178 -2.38 3.61 2.74
CA LEU A 178 -2.81 4.54 3.79
C LEU A 178 -3.86 5.53 3.26
N LEU A 179 -3.67 6.06 2.04
CA LEU A 179 -4.60 7.00 1.42
C LEU A 179 -5.92 6.34 0.95
N THR A 180 -5.89 5.05 0.62
CA THR A 180 -7.10 4.30 0.21
C THR A 180 -7.86 3.67 1.38
N SER A 181 -7.24 3.61 2.57
CA SER A 181 -7.80 2.91 3.72
C SER A 181 -8.93 3.69 4.37
N THR A 182 -10.08 3.04 4.57
CA THR A 182 -11.18 3.58 5.38
C THR A 182 -10.87 3.62 6.88
N PHE A 183 -9.75 3.01 7.28
CA PHE A 183 -9.22 2.99 8.64
C PHE A 183 -8.18 4.09 8.86
N VAL A 184 -8.10 5.07 7.97
CA VAL A 184 -7.21 6.21 8.08
C VAL A 184 -8.01 7.45 7.72
N THR A 185 -8.01 8.45 8.59
CA THR A 185 -8.70 9.73 8.35
C THR A 185 -7.70 10.87 8.34
N ASN A 186 -7.90 11.89 7.51
CA ASN A 186 -7.12 13.13 7.44
C ASN A 186 -5.58 12.96 7.35
N PHE A 187 -5.11 11.81 6.85
CA PHE A 187 -3.68 11.49 6.82
C PHE A 187 -2.95 12.30 5.77
N ARG A 188 -3.62 12.59 4.65
CA ARG A 188 -3.11 13.47 3.58
C ARG A 188 -2.74 14.85 4.13
N GLU A 189 -3.68 15.48 4.82
CA GLU A 189 -3.51 16.81 5.41
C GLU A 189 -2.41 16.82 6.47
N ALA A 190 -2.35 15.76 7.28
CA ALA A 190 -1.33 15.62 8.31
C ALA A 190 0.09 15.43 7.72
N LEU A 191 0.24 14.74 6.59
CA LEU A 191 1.52 14.60 5.89
C LEU A 191 1.99 15.92 5.26
N LEU A 192 1.06 16.72 4.70
CA LEU A 192 1.38 18.02 4.11
C LEU A 192 1.81 19.02 5.17
N LEU A 193 1.08 19.12 6.29
CA LEU A 193 1.45 20.01 7.39
C LEU A 193 2.80 19.65 8.00
N ASP A 194 3.11 18.35 8.07
CA ASP A 194 4.39 17.88 8.57
C ASP A 194 5.51 17.92 7.52
N ASN A 195 5.24 18.46 6.31
CA ASN A 195 6.18 18.58 5.19
C ASN A 195 6.90 17.27 4.83
N LEU A 196 6.21 16.13 5.00
CA LEU A 196 6.82 14.82 4.79
C LEU A 196 6.80 14.37 3.33
N VAL A 197 5.76 14.81 2.60
CA VAL A 197 5.46 14.48 1.21
C VAL A 197 4.99 15.74 0.50
N SER A 198 5.36 15.92 -0.77
CA SER A 198 4.88 17.05 -1.57
C SER A 198 3.42 16.88 -2.00
N GLU A 199 2.76 18.00 -2.29
CA GLU A 199 1.39 18.00 -2.82
C GLU A 199 1.27 17.24 -4.14
N GLU A 200 2.30 17.30 -4.98
CA GLU A 200 2.34 16.58 -6.26
C GLU A 200 2.28 15.06 -6.07
N VAL A 201 3.08 14.50 -5.16
CA VAL A 201 3.08 13.07 -4.86
C VAL A 201 1.72 12.62 -4.33
N LEU A 202 1.11 13.39 -3.42
CA LEU A 202 -0.23 13.05 -2.89
C LEU A 202 -1.30 13.14 -3.97
N SER A 203 -1.25 14.15 -4.84
CA SER A 203 -2.22 14.32 -5.92
C SER A 203 -2.18 13.17 -6.93
N GLN A 204 -0.98 12.68 -7.28
CA GLN A 204 -0.82 11.49 -8.12
C GLN A 204 -1.45 10.25 -7.48
N LEU A 205 -1.21 10.04 -6.18
CA LEU A 205 -1.77 8.90 -5.44
C LEU A 205 -3.28 9.01 -5.23
N ASP A 206 -3.83 10.20 -5.03
CA ASP A 206 -5.26 10.44 -4.86
C ASP A 206 -6.05 10.02 -6.12
N LEU A 207 -5.51 10.28 -7.31
CA LEU A 207 -6.11 9.85 -8.58
C LEU A 207 -6.17 8.33 -8.70
N VAL A 208 -5.08 7.65 -8.32
CA VAL A 208 -5.04 6.17 -8.26
C VAL A 208 -6.04 5.66 -7.23
N ALA A 209 -6.03 6.24 -6.02
CA ALA A 209 -6.88 5.85 -4.91
C ALA A 209 -8.38 5.96 -5.24
N ALA A 210 -8.78 7.05 -5.92
CA ALA A 210 -10.16 7.27 -6.34
C ALA A 210 -10.69 6.18 -7.28
N ARG A 211 -9.82 5.58 -8.10
CA ARG A 211 -10.16 4.51 -9.05
C ARG A 211 -10.12 3.12 -8.43
N GLN A 212 -9.46 2.95 -7.29
CA GLN A 212 -9.33 1.67 -6.58
C GLN A 212 -10.40 1.47 -5.48
N ARG A 213 -11.53 2.19 -5.54
CA ARG A 213 -12.60 2.09 -4.53
C ARG A 213 -13.12 0.65 -4.43
N GLY A 214 -12.76 -0.02 -3.34
CA GLY A 214 -13.07 -1.41 -3.05
C GLY A 214 -11.81 -2.14 -2.60
N SER A 215 -11.77 -2.53 -1.32
CA SER A 215 -10.63 -3.13 -0.61
C SER A 215 -10.08 -4.40 -1.28
N ARG A 216 -9.31 -4.26 -2.36
CA ARG A 216 -8.41 -5.29 -2.83
C ARG A 216 -7.09 -5.12 -2.08
N VAL A 217 -6.69 -6.16 -1.35
CA VAL A 217 -5.33 -6.22 -0.80
C VAL A 217 -4.38 -6.26 -1.99
N LEU A 218 -3.67 -5.17 -2.22
CA LEU A 218 -2.63 -5.09 -3.24
C LEU A 218 -1.36 -5.70 -2.67
N TYR A 219 -0.72 -6.56 -3.45
CA TYR A 219 0.54 -7.20 -3.09
C TYR A 219 1.65 -6.57 -3.93
N HIS A 220 2.80 -6.30 -3.27
CA HIS A 220 4.01 -5.77 -3.89
C HIS A 220 3.71 -4.61 -4.85
N LEU A 221 3.33 -3.46 -4.29
CA LEU A 221 3.08 -2.25 -5.07
C LEU A 221 4.40 -1.70 -5.61
N LEU A 222 4.55 -1.67 -6.92
CA LEU A 222 5.75 -1.20 -7.60
C LEU A 222 5.47 0.09 -8.35
N PHE A 223 6.29 1.10 -8.06
CA PHE A 223 6.33 2.39 -8.73
C PHE A 223 7.59 2.57 -9.55
N SER A 224 8.63 1.75 -9.40
CA SER A 224 9.85 1.87 -10.20
C SER A 224 10.55 0.53 -10.38
N PHE A 225 11.44 0.45 -11.36
CA PHE A 225 12.53 -0.51 -11.33
C PHE A 225 13.42 -0.27 -10.09
N GLN A 226 14.20 -1.27 -9.70
CA GLN A 226 15.03 -1.26 -8.49
C GLN A 226 14.29 -1.12 -7.17
N GLN A 227 12.97 -0.93 -7.18
CA GLN A 227 12.17 -0.96 -5.97
C GLN A 227 12.18 -2.37 -5.35
N PRO A 228 12.67 -2.52 -4.10
CA PRO A 228 12.72 -3.81 -3.44
C PRO A 228 11.32 -4.32 -3.05
N PHE A 229 11.11 -5.63 -3.16
CA PHE A 229 9.93 -6.31 -2.64
C PHE A 229 10.28 -7.69 -2.07
N SER A 230 9.56 -8.09 -1.02
CA SER A 230 9.83 -9.34 -0.28
C SER A 230 8.97 -10.51 -0.76
N VAL A 231 9.58 -11.62 -1.15
CA VAL A 231 8.88 -12.80 -1.66
C VAL A 231 9.06 -13.99 -0.73
N SER A 232 7.98 -14.72 -0.45
CA SER A 232 8.03 -15.90 0.40
C SER A 232 8.76 -17.07 -0.25
N MET A 233 9.70 -17.70 0.47
CA MET A 233 10.45 -18.88 0.00
C MET A 233 9.59 -20.15 -0.14
N ALA A 234 8.37 -20.17 0.43
CA ALA A 234 7.42 -21.27 0.25
C ALA A 234 6.54 -21.15 -1.01
N GLN A 235 6.43 -19.95 -1.59
CA GLN A 235 5.50 -19.69 -2.69
C GLN A 235 6.20 -19.90 -4.04
N ARG A 236 5.48 -20.50 -5.00
CA ARG A 236 6.02 -20.69 -6.34
C ARG A 236 6.00 -19.41 -7.19
N SER A 237 5.01 -18.58 -6.93
CA SER A 237 4.76 -17.32 -7.59
C SER A 237 4.29 -16.28 -6.58
N THR A 238 4.45 -15.01 -6.94
CA THR A 238 3.86 -13.87 -6.23
C THR A 238 3.12 -12.97 -7.21
N THR A 239 2.18 -12.17 -6.72
CA THR A 239 1.50 -11.16 -7.55
C THR A 239 2.21 -9.82 -7.37
N LEU A 240 2.69 -9.25 -8.46
CA LEU A 240 3.18 -7.88 -8.50
C LEU A 240 2.06 -6.94 -8.94
N SER A 241 1.96 -5.78 -8.31
CA SER A 241 1.00 -4.73 -8.66
C SER A 241 1.78 -3.49 -9.11
N VAL A 242 1.85 -3.23 -10.40
CA VAL A 242 2.52 -2.05 -10.97
C VAL A 242 1.52 -0.91 -11.04
N VAL A 243 1.85 0.21 -10.39
CA VAL A 243 1.02 1.42 -10.42
C VAL A 243 1.47 2.28 -11.59
N ASP A 244 0.53 2.61 -12.47
CA ASP A 244 0.70 3.59 -13.54
C ASP A 244 0.15 4.93 -13.07
N LEU A 245 1.05 5.87 -12.77
CA LEU A 245 0.70 7.19 -12.25
C LEU A 245 0.07 8.07 -13.34
N GLU A 246 0.50 7.93 -14.59
CA GLU A 246 0.01 8.71 -15.74
C GLU A 246 -1.44 8.34 -16.03
N THR A 247 -1.74 7.05 -16.14
CA THR A 247 -3.10 6.59 -16.41
C THR A 247 -3.92 6.41 -15.15
N SER A 248 -3.33 6.55 -13.97
CA SER A 248 -3.94 6.28 -12.66
C SER A 248 -4.53 4.86 -12.56
N THR A 249 -3.85 3.87 -13.14
CA THR A 249 -4.30 2.47 -13.14
C THR A 249 -3.33 1.55 -12.40
N ILE A 250 -3.76 0.33 -12.11
CA ILE A 250 -2.90 -0.69 -11.51
C ILE A 250 -2.95 -1.93 -12.39
N SER A 251 -1.79 -2.33 -12.89
CA SER A 251 -1.58 -3.56 -13.65
C SER A 251 -1.06 -4.65 -12.72
N GLN A 252 -1.65 -5.85 -12.78
CA GLN A 252 -1.23 -6.97 -11.95
C GLN A 252 -0.73 -8.12 -12.80
N ALA A 253 0.32 -8.77 -12.33
CA ALA A 253 0.84 -9.99 -12.95
C ALA A 253 1.28 -10.98 -11.87
N GLN A 254 0.96 -12.26 -12.07
CA GLN A 254 1.59 -13.32 -11.30
C GLN A 254 2.94 -13.63 -11.89
N VAL A 255 3.98 -13.59 -11.08
CA VAL A 255 5.37 -13.79 -11.48
C VAL A 255 5.91 -15.01 -10.76
N VAL A 256 6.56 -15.90 -11.51
CA VAL A 256 7.26 -17.05 -10.94
C VAL A 256 8.53 -16.56 -10.22
N THR A 257 8.62 -16.88 -8.94
CA THR A 257 9.69 -16.39 -8.04
C THR A 257 10.31 -17.54 -7.23
N THR A 258 10.14 -18.78 -7.71
CA THR A 258 10.69 -19.96 -7.05
C THR A 258 12.22 -19.94 -7.16
N ILE A 259 12.89 -19.70 -6.04
CA ILE A 259 14.36 -19.72 -5.99
C ILE A 259 14.94 -20.72 -4.97
N ALA A 260 14.11 -21.30 -4.12
CA ALA A 260 14.53 -22.19 -3.04
C ALA A 260 14.36 -23.67 -3.41
N LYS A 261 15.36 -24.50 -3.11
CA LYS A 261 15.28 -25.97 -3.28
C LYS A 261 14.25 -26.58 -2.33
N ARG A 262 14.20 -26.04 -1.10
CA ARG A 262 13.26 -26.41 -0.05
C ARG A 262 12.25 -25.29 0.19
N LYS A 263 11.01 -25.67 0.51
CA LYS A 263 9.97 -24.70 0.90
C LYS A 263 10.08 -24.36 2.38
N ASP A 264 10.14 -23.08 2.69
CA ASP A 264 9.97 -22.56 4.04
C ASP A 264 8.95 -21.41 4.06
N LYS A 265 7.91 -21.56 4.89
CA LYS A 265 6.81 -20.59 5.02
C LYS A 265 7.19 -19.40 5.89
N THR A 266 8.25 -19.52 6.66
CA THR A 266 8.72 -18.55 7.65
C THR A 266 9.74 -17.58 7.09
N LEU A 267 10.29 -17.81 5.90
CA LEU A 267 11.33 -16.95 5.35
C LEU A 267 10.90 -16.27 4.04
N SER A 268 11.45 -15.08 3.80
CA SER A 268 11.35 -14.37 2.53
C SER A 268 12.69 -13.90 2.03
N CYS A 269 12.85 -13.87 0.71
CA CYS A 269 13.96 -13.19 0.04
C CYS A 269 13.52 -11.80 -0.43
N THR A 270 14.48 -10.91 -0.64
CA THR A 270 14.25 -9.59 -1.22
C THR A 270 14.69 -9.60 -2.67
N MET A 271 13.84 -9.09 -3.55
CA MET A 271 14.07 -9.01 -5.00
C MET A 271 13.73 -7.61 -5.51
N CYS A 272 14.17 -7.28 -6.71
CA CYS A 272 13.68 -6.12 -7.46
C CYS A 272 13.48 -6.48 -8.95
N LEU A 273 12.76 -5.61 -9.66
CA LEU A 273 12.69 -5.67 -11.12
C LEU A 273 13.78 -4.78 -11.71
N GLU A 274 14.41 -5.27 -12.79
CA GLU A 274 15.37 -4.53 -13.58
C GLU A 274 14.98 -4.48 -15.04
N TYR A 275 15.36 -3.38 -15.69
CA TYR A 275 15.28 -3.23 -17.13
C TYR A 275 16.63 -3.58 -17.78
N ASN A 276 16.61 -4.52 -18.71
CA ASN A 276 17.78 -4.90 -19.50
C ASN A 276 17.45 -4.74 -21.00
N PRO A 277 17.87 -3.65 -21.65
CA PRO A 277 17.53 -3.39 -23.05
C PRO A 277 18.14 -4.41 -24.02
N SER A 278 19.29 -4.99 -23.65
CA SER A 278 20.03 -5.97 -24.46
C SER A 278 19.46 -7.38 -24.34
N ALA A 279 18.65 -7.66 -23.33
CA ALA A 279 18.07 -8.98 -23.13
C ALA A 279 16.84 -9.19 -24.02
N ARG A 280 16.69 -10.42 -24.54
CA ARG A 280 15.49 -10.85 -25.27
C ARG A 280 14.20 -10.62 -24.47
N ARG A 281 14.29 -10.73 -23.13
CA ARG A 281 13.25 -10.26 -22.20
C ARG A 281 13.75 -8.99 -21.54
N ARG A 282 13.13 -7.86 -21.89
CA ARG A 282 13.55 -6.53 -21.42
C ARG A 282 13.40 -6.31 -19.91
N MET A 283 12.59 -7.13 -19.24
CA MET A 283 12.47 -7.13 -17.78
C MET A 283 13.04 -8.41 -17.18
N VAL A 284 13.80 -8.25 -16.11
CA VAL A 284 14.39 -9.35 -15.33
C VAL A 284 14.15 -9.12 -13.84
N ILE A 285 14.32 -10.17 -13.04
CA ILE A 285 14.26 -10.09 -11.58
C ILE A 285 15.68 -10.22 -11.06
N ARG A 286 16.15 -9.27 -10.24
CA ARG A 286 17.40 -9.44 -9.49
C ARG A 286 17.10 -9.91 -8.08
N VAL A 287 17.87 -10.87 -7.60
CA VAL A 287 17.85 -11.29 -6.19
C VAL A 287 18.74 -10.35 -5.39
N LEU A 288 18.16 -9.57 -4.48
CA LEU A 288 18.90 -8.60 -3.68
C LEU A 288 19.43 -9.22 -2.39
N GLN A 289 18.62 -10.05 -1.73
CA GLN A 289 18.99 -10.62 -0.44
C GLN A 289 18.33 -11.99 -0.23
N ILE A 290 19.12 -12.95 0.25
CA ILE A 290 18.67 -14.28 0.65
C ILE A 290 18.88 -14.40 2.17
N PRO A 291 17.89 -14.90 2.93
CA PRO A 291 18.07 -15.22 4.34
C PRO A 291 19.32 -16.06 4.57
N LYS A 292 20.08 -15.76 5.61
CA LYS A 292 21.38 -16.42 5.87
C LYS A 292 21.23 -17.94 5.99
N GLU A 293 20.10 -18.36 6.55
CA GLU A 293 19.68 -19.75 6.75
C GLU A 293 19.47 -20.51 5.44
N PHE A 294 19.25 -19.80 4.32
CA PHE A 294 18.99 -20.38 3.00
C PHE A 294 20.16 -20.27 2.02
N ARG A 295 21.29 -19.67 2.44
CA ARG A 295 22.47 -19.54 1.59
C ARG A 295 23.03 -20.94 1.28
N GLY A 296 23.13 -21.28 0.00
CA GLY A 296 23.50 -22.63 -0.49
C GLY A 296 22.32 -23.59 -0.71
N GLU A 297 21.15 -23.29 -0.12
CA GLU A 297 19.90 -24.05 -0.31
C GLU A 297 19.00 -23.48 -1.42
N THR A 298 19.48 -22.46 -2.14
CA THR A 298 18.80 -21.84 -3.28
C THR A 298 19.38 -22.33 -4.61
N PHE A 299 18.62 -22.14 -5.68
CA PHE A 299 19.07 -22.36 -7.06
C PHE A 299 19.88 -21.17 -7.60
N VAL A 300 19.93 -20.08 -6.84
CA VAL A 300 20.44 -18.76 -7.23
C VAL A 300 21.14 -18.12 -6.02
N ASN A 301 22.03 -17.19 -6.27
CA ASN A 301 22.74 -16.41 -5.26
C ASN A 301 22.23 -14.97 -5.18
N GLU A 302 22.63 -14.24 -4.13
CA GLU A 302 22.46 -12.79 -4.07
C GLU A 302 23.21 -12.15 -5.25
N GLY A 303 22.55 -11.23 -5.95
CA GLY A 303 23.06 -10.59 -7.17
C GLY A 303 22.62 -11.27 -8.47
N ASP A 304 22.16 -12.52 -8.44
CA ASP A 304 21.75 -13.25 -9.64
C ASP A 304 20.54 -12.60 -10.32
N ILE A 305 20.52 -12.70 -11.65
CA ILE A 305 19.48 -12.17 -12.51
C ILE A 305 18.66 -13.34 -13.07
N LEU A 306 17.34 -13.27 -12.92
CA LEU A 306 16.40 -14.29 -13.34
C LEU A 306 15.48 -13.77 -14.44
N PRO A 307 15.13 -14.62 -15.42
CA PRO A 307 14.17 -14.22 -16.44
C PRO A 307 12.80 -14.00 -15.80
N LEU A 308 12.21 -12.82 -16.03
CA LEU A 308 10.83 -12.58 -15.61
C LEU A 308 9.91 -13.56 -16.34
N THR A 309 9.22 -14.39 -15.58
CA THR A 309 8.26 -15.37 -16.12
C THR A 309 6.89 -15.08 -15.52
N ILE A 310 5.98 -14.60 -16.37
CA ILE A 310 4.62 -14.25 -15.99
C ILE A 310 3.73 -15.49 -16.15
N ALA A 311 3.01 -15.86 -15.09
CA ALA A 311 2.02 -16.93 -15.11
C ALA A 311 0.65 -16.36 -15.53
N GLY A 312 0.17 -16.74 -16.71
CA GLY A 312 -1.17 -16.39 -17.21
C GLY A 312 -1.20 -15.27 -18.27
N LYS A 313 -2.41 -14.79 -18.61
CA LYS A 313 -2.61 -13.70 -19.59
C LYS A 313 -2.30 -12.35 -18.92
N THR A 314 -1.42 -11.57 -19.51
CA THR A 314 -1.15 -10.18 -19.12
C THR A 314 -2.25 -9.25 -19.66
N GLY A 315 -2.60 -8.21 -18.90
CA GLY A 315 -3.40 -7.08 -19.40
C GLY A 315 -2.66 -6.27 -20.48
N SER A 316 -3.37 -5.36 -21.15
CA SER A 316 -2.98 -4.73 -22.43
C SER A 316 -1.86 -3.68 -22.36
N SER A 317 -1.34 -3.33 -21.18
CA SER A 317 -0.18 -2.44 -21.04
C SER A 317 1.04 -3.22 -20.56
N SER A 318 2.16 -3.05 -21.27
CA SER A 318 3.42 -3.65 -20.86
C SER A 318 3.86 -3.01 -19.54
N MET A 319 3.86 -3.78 -18.45
CA MET A 319 4.39 -3.33 -17.15
C MET A 319 5.79 -2.72 -17.26
N ALA A 320 6.58 -3.16 -18.25
CA ALA A 320 7.88 -2.60 -18.56
C ALA A 320 7.78 -1.11 -18.91
N ASP A 321 6.86 -0.77 -19.81
CA ASP A 321 6.70 0.59 -20.33
C ASP A 321 6.20 1.54 -19.24
N ILE A 322 5.31 1.05 -18.38
CA ILE A 322 4.86 1.80 -17.20
C ILE A 322 6.07 2.11 -16.31
N LEU A 323 6.82 1.09 -15.87
CA LEU A 323 7.94 1.27 -14.96
C LEU A 323 9.07 2.10 -15.59
N LEU A 324 9.34 1.96 -16.90
CA LEU A 324 10.35 2.74 -17.61
C LEU A 324 10.08 4.24 -17.55
N ARG A 325 8.83 4.65 -17.78
CA ARG A 325 8.45 6.07 -17.83
C ARG A 325 8.59 6.79 -16.48
N GLN A 326 8.44 6.05 -15.38
CA GLN A 326 8.38 6.62 -14.04
C GLN A 326 9.58 6.25 -13.14
N SER A 327 10.54 5.47 -13.65
CA SER A 327 11.78 5.16 -12.92
C SER A 327 12.82 6.27 -13.12
N PRO A 328 13.27 6.95 -12.07
CA PRO A 328 14.24 8.06 -12.18
C PRO A 328 15.59 7.67 -12.81
N SER A 329 15.99 6.40 -12.68
CA SER A 329 17.36 5.92 -12.95
C SER A 329 17.55 5.20 -14.27
N VAL A 330 16.49 4.95 -15.05
CA VAL A 330 16.62 4.29 -16.36
C VAL A 330 16.73 5.38 -17.43
N PRO A 331 17.83 5.43 -18.23
CA PRO A 331 17.95 6.41 -19.29
C PRO A 331 16.71 6.32 -20.19
N SER A 332 16.01 7.43 -20.35
CA SER A 332 14.84 7.48 -21.21
C SER A 332 15.24 7.04 -22.62
N HIS A 333 14.32 6.40 -23.35
CA HIS A 333 14.58 5.96 -24.73
C HIS A 333 15.08 7.11 -25.64
N ALA A 334 14.84 8.38 -25.28
CA ALA A 334 15.32 9.56 -26.01
C ALA A 334 16.84 9.78 -25.90
N ASP A 335 17.49 9.37 -24.81
CA ASP A 335 18.93 9.57 -24.60
C ASP A 335 19.80 8.57 -25.38
N GLN A 336 19.24 7.42 -25.76
CA GLN A 336 19.98 6.40 -26.51
C GLN A 336 19.99 6.67 -28.02
N SER A 337 18.98 7.35 -28.56
CA SER A 337 18.92 7.76 -29.98
C SER A 337 19.88 8.89 -30.35
N LEU A 338 20.38 9.66 -29.36
CA LEU A 338 21.34 10.74 -29.58
C LEU A 338 22.81 10.28 -29.52
N ARG A 339 23.08 9.04 -29.09
CA ARG A 339 24.45 8.49 -28.96
C ARG A 339 24.86 7.54 -30.08
N SER A 340 24.03 7.37 -31.11
CA SER A 340 24.30 6.49 -32.25
C SER A 340 24.55 7.26 -33.56
N LEU A 341 24.93 8.53 -33.48
CA LEU A 341 25.19 9.39 -34.64
C LEU A 341 26.59 10.03 -34.66
N ASP A 342 27.50 9.59 -33.78
CA ASP A 342 28.92 9.99 -33.80
C ASP A 342 29.84 8.84 -34.21
#